data_AF-A0A7S4AX37-F1
#
_entry.id   AF-A0A7S4AX37-F1
#
_cell.length_a   1.000
_cell.length_b   1.000
_cell.length_c   1.000
_cell.angle_alpha   90.00
_cell.angle_beta   90.00
_cell.angle_gamma   90.00
#
_symmetry.space_group_name_H-M   'P 1'
#
loop_
_entity.id
_entity.type
_entity.pdbx_description
1 polymer ?
#
loop_
_entity_poly.entity_id
_entity_poly.type
_entity_poly.pdbx_seq_one_letter_code
_entity_poly.pdbx_strand_id
1 'polypeptide(L)'
;TMRWSNSIWIGCTIVLLAVFQMVVIVDTIRKKPRASTSTTRTSTNLKRSTEQPKKNIAEATPTEITKDEHDEVEDEEDEIEVEIPTYTYSYSDDVEKDEEEGDGNSNESSRRTVYWLDHTAMSENYFSAAWLQPIEPFKSLNVASMNMLEDASHRVFYENKENVRQPVDWFDFAVEHLSRWYKKLDVLAPHHNSVAIDKITGNLLKYIEATPEKTKALSLASKSNKSKLPLLHPTIAVISHGAIVNDETSLTLERSKNLTTTVLGATITSLLRVGFGRIVVTGLNQADEDAALETFSLIGAQYESYGEDNAIVSTELEYVKITNKNWYKTEIMDVNRPRASLYGLNKALNGEFKNPEETKKWLGATHDPSYWKYVYSTEPDLILQTRATSLPAIHKALERGRVLMPHRLQPLTHEYDLIGPDQTKYTVTDNHIPAVGKFKDVMDLDGEVDMCCDGGKQHPKWDGKDDPTETPCHTWWFDCGYTSAWKGLGLSEEVKHRRLLYYTPLLRLNQGTNIISIAGSEHERKCWPRKRKTPDDVCQRPSPSGRSFAISEQDRKIE
;
A
#
# COMPACT_ATOMS: atom_id res chain seq x y z
N THR A 1 6.41 9.80 -65.72
CA THR A 1 6.16 11.02 -64.91
C THR A 1 6.47 10.69 -63.45
N MET A 2 7.72 10.52 -63.04
CA MET A 2 8.77 11.50 -62.67
C MET A 2 8.49 12.35 -61.40
N ARG A 3 9.41 12.21 -60.43
CA ARG A 3 9.75 12.99 -59.20
C ARG A 3 8.96 12.68 -57.91
N TRP A 4 9.54 12.19 -56.79
CA TRP A 4 10.67 12.60 -55.89
C TRP A 4 10.36 13.71 -54.85
N SER A 5 10.48 13.31 -53.57
CA SER A 5 11.08 13.97 -52.39
C SER A 5 10.26 14.83 -51.40
N ASN A 6 10.62 14.59 -50.12
CA ASN A 6 10.49 15.37 -48.86
C ASN A 6 9.18 15.16 -48.08
N SER A 7 9.13 14.45 -46.94
CA SER A 7 9.94 14.43 -45.71
C SER A 7 9.81 15.70 -44.85
N ILE A 8 9.46 15.48 -43.58
CA ILE A 8 9.45 16.42 -42.43
C ILE A 8 8.32 17.45 -42.48
N TRP A 9 7.23 17.29 -41.71
CA TRP A 9 6.36 18.36 -41.13
C TRP A 9 5.12 17.78 -40.42
N ILE A 10 5.27 16.92 -39.40
CA ILE A 10 4.23 16.69 -38.36
C ILE A 10 4.91 16.63 -36.97
N GLY A 11 5.93 17.46 -36.77
CA GLY A 11 6.68 17.60 -35.50
C GLY A 11 6.65 18.99 -34.89
N CYS A 12 6.02 19.99 -35.54
CA CYS A 12 6.05 21.38 -35.07
C CYS A 12 4.71 21.93 -34.57
N THR A 13 3.61 21.17 -34.63
CA THR A 13 2.28 21.70 -34.27
C THR A 13 1.97 21.60 -32.77
N ILE A 14 2.68 20.76 -32.01
CA ILE A 14 2.46 20.62 -30.55
C ILE A 14 3.28 21.66 -29.75
N VAL A 15 4.43 22.11 -30.26
CA VAL A 15 5.25 23.15 -29.61
C VAL A 15 4.67 24.56 -29.82
N LEU A 16 3.98 24.81 -30.95
CA LEU A 16 3.34 26.10 -31.22
C LEU A 16 2.09 26.37 -30.37
N LEU A 17 1.37 25.35 -29.91
CA LEU A 17 0.22 25.50 -29.00
C LEU A 17 0.64 25.78 -27.54
N ALA A 18 1.78 25.25 -27.10
CA ALA A 18 2.35 25.55 -25.78
C ALA A 18 2.96 26.98 -25.70
N VAL A 19 3.51 27.48 -26.80
CA VAL A 19 4.05 28.86 -26.87
C VAL A 19 2.92 29.91 -26.98
N PHE A 20 1.80 29.59 -27.64
CA PHE A 20 0.66 30.52 -27.75
C PHE A 20 -0.12 30.69 -26.43
N GLN A 21 -0.20 29.66 -25.57
CA GLN A 21 -0.80 29.81 -24.23
C GLN A 21 0.08 30.59 -23.25
N MET A 22 1.41 30.57 -23.41
CA MET A 22 2.34 31.38 -22.60
C MET A 22 2.28 32.88 -22.92
N VAL A 23 2.03 33.27 -24.18
CA VAL A 23 1.96 34.69 -24.59
C VAL A 23 0.66 35.39 -24.13
N VAL A 24 -0.46 34.65 -24.03
CA VAL A 24 -1.76 35.21 -23.59
C VAL A 24 -1.81 35.45 -22.07
N ILE A 25 -1.04 34.68 -21.27
CA ILE A 25 -0.99 34.86 -19.80
C ILE A 25 -0.10 36.06 -19.40
N VAL A 26 0.93 36.39 -20.18
CA VAL A 26 1.82 37.53 -19.90
C VAL A 26 1.15 38.89 -20.20
N ASP A 27 0.22 38.96 -21.16
CA ASP A 27 -0.47 40.23 -21.49
C ASP A 27 -1.64 40.54 -20.54
N THR A 28 -2.19 39.52 -19.86
CA THR A 28 -3.33 39.69 -18.93
C THR A 28 -2.90 40.18 -17.54
N ILE A 29 -1.62 40.08 -17.17
CA ILE A 29 -1.08 40.52 -15.87
C ILE A 29 -0.68 42.01 -15.86
N ARG A 30 -0.71 42.72 -17.01
CA ARG A 30 -0.20 44.10 -17.13
C ARG A 30 -1.22 45.23 -17.06
N LYS A 31 -2.44 45.01 -16.55
CA LYS A 31 -3.41 46.10 -16.32
C LYS A 31 -3.90 46.15 -14.87
N LYS A 32 -3.23 46.96 -14.05
CA LYS A 32 -3.80 47.55 -12.83
C LYS A 32 -4.96 48.49 -13.20
N PRO A 33 -5.98 48.58 -12.35
CA PRO A 33 -6.28 49.89 -11.76
C PRO A 33 -6.36 49.88 -10.23
N ARG A 34 -6.19 51.09 -9.69
CA ARG A 34 -6.19 51.48 -8.27
C ARG A 34 -7.58 51.42 -7.61
N ALA A 35 -7.54 51.03 -6.33
CA ALA A 35 -8.22 51.57 -5.14
C ALA A 35 -9.75 51.82 -5.14
N SER A 36 -10.43 51.21 -4.16
CA SER A 36 -11.18 51.96 -3.13
C SER A 36 -11.46 51.10 -1.88
N THR A 37 -11.61 51.82 -0.77
CA THR A 37 -11.84 51.45 0.63
C THR A 37 -13.24 50.89 0.93
N SER A 38 -13.38 49.95 1.88
CA SER A 38 -14.14 50.15 3.15
C SER A 38 -14.25 48.88 4.04
N THR A 39 -13.84 49.05 5.28
CA THR A 39 -14.49 48.73 6.57
C THR A 39 -15.42 47.48 6.76
N THR A 40 -15.09 46.69 7.80
CA THR A 40 -15.89 46.36 9.03
C THR A 40 -16.18 44.86 9.36
N ARG A 41 -15.71 44.48 10.57
CA ARG A 41 -16.32 43.65 11.67
C ARG A 41 -16.62 42.13 11.56
N THR A 42 -15.85 41.38 12.37
CA THR A 42 -16.21 40.49 13.50
C THR A 42 -17.62 39.84 13.60
N SER A 43 -17.71 38.51 13.80
CA SER A 43 -17.93 37.85 15.12
C SER A 43 -18.38 36.35 15.05
N THR A 44 -17.62 35.46 15.72
CA THR A 44 -17.99 34.43 16.72
C THR A 44 -19.17 33.43 16.60
N ASN A 45 -18.82 32.15 16.86
CA ASN A 45 -19.37 31.19 17.86
C ASN A 45 -20.52 30.19 17.57
N LEU A 46 -20.13 28.90 17.57
CA LEU A 46 -20.38 27.82 18.58
C LEU A 46 -21.76 27.10 18.76
N LYS A 47 -21.65 25.74 18.90
CA LYS A 47 -22.38 24.74 19.75
C LYS A 47 -23.47 23.78 19.18
N ARG A 48 -23.05 22.51 18.95
CA ARG A 48 -23.24 21.24 19.75
C ARG A 48 -24.63 20.81 20.28
N SER A 49 -25.04 19.56 19.98
CA SER A 49 -25.55 18.47 20.89
C SER A 49 -26.07 17.26 20.06
N THR A 50 -25.51 16.03 20.07
CA THR A 50 -25.72 14.83 20.93
C THR A 50 -27.16 14.37 21.21
N GLU A 51 -27.54 13.15 20.77
CA GLU A 51 -27.92 11.97 21.60
C GLU A 51 -28.42 10.75 20.76
N GLN A 52 -27.89 9.55 21.06
CA GLN A 52 -28.42 8.19 20.78
C GLN A 52 -29.28 7.72 22.00
N PRO A 53 -29.66 6.43 22.27
CA PRO A 53 -29.57 5.12 21.55
C PRO A 53 -30.83 4.20 21.67
N LYS A 54 -30.82 2.99 21.06
CA LYS A 54 -30.93 1.64 21.72
C LYS A 54 -31.47 0.48 20.84
N LYS A 55 -30.60 -0.52 20.63
CA LYS A 55 -30.58 -1.92 21.11
C LYS A 55 -31.64 -3.02 20.73
N ASN A 56 -31.05 -4.23 20.53
CA ASN A 56 -31.49 -5.63 20.77
C ASN A 56 -32.04 -6.42 19.55
N ILE A 57 -31.40 -7.48 19.03
CA ILE A 57 -30.96 -8.84 19.52
C ILE A 57 -32.00 -9.94 19.21
N ALA A 58 -31.50 -11.08 18.68
CA ALA A 58 -31.92 -12.50 18.80
C ALA A 58 -32.13 -13.17 17.41
N GLU A 59 -31.23 -14.05 16.96
CA GLU A 59 -31.14 -15.53 17.20
C GLU A 59 -31.92 -16.37 16.17
N ALA A 60 -31.20 -17.28 15.49
CA ALA A 60 -31.44 -18.74 15.44
C ALA A 60 -31.08 -19.38 14.08
N THR A 61 -30.12 -20.30 14.14
CA THR A 61 -29.75 -21.40 13.21
C THR A 61 -30.86 -22.47 13.15
N PRO A 62 -30.66 -23.70 12.59
CA PRO A 62 -29.98 -24.21 11.39
C PRO A 62 -30.87 -25.20 10.58
N THR A 63 -30.54 -25.59 9.34
CA THR A 63 -30.87 -26.88 8.66
C THR A 63 -30.52 -26.75 7.16
N GLU A 64 -30.24 -27.75 6.35
CA GLU A 64 -29.81 -29.14 6.46
C GLU A 64 -29.27 -29.53 5.07
N ILE A 65 -28.50 -30.60 5.03
CA ILE A 65 -27.71 -31.13 3.92
C ILE A 65 -28.61 -31.90 2.93
N THR A 66 -28.36 -31.80 1.62
CA THR A 66 -28.56 -32.92 0.68
C THR A 66 -27.46 -32.95 -0.37
N LYS A 67 -26.95 -34.17 -0.59
CA LYS A 67 -25.96 -34.61 -1.58
C LYS A 67 -26.60 -34.86 -2.96
N ASP A 68 -25.72 -35.11 -3.93
CA ASP A 68 -25.84 -35.92 -5.16
C ASP A 68 -25.30 -35.10 -6.34
N GLU A 69 -24.55 -35.58 -7.33
CA GLU A 69 -23.86 -36.82 -7.69
C GLU A 69 -23.07 -36.48 -8.98
N HIS A 70 -21.97 -37.19 -9.28
CA HIS A 70 -21.44 -37.51 -10.63
C HIS A 70 -21.01 -36.34 -11.59
N ASP A 71 -19.93 -36.35 -12.37
CA ASP A 71 -19.20 -37.41 -13.07
C ASP A 71 -17.74 -37.02 -13.39
N GLU A 72 -16.94 -38.06 -13.65
CA GLU A 72 -15.59 -38.12 -14.20
C GLU A 72 -15.51 -37.63 -15.67
N VAL A 73 -14.40 -37.01 -16.09
CA VAL A 73 -13.75 -37.24 -17.42
C VAL A 73 -12.25 -36.87 -17.35
N GLU A 74 -11.46 -37.77 -17.92
CA GLU A 74 -9.99 -37.85 -18.07
C GLU A 74 -9.39 -36.92 -19.15
N ASP A 75 -8.07 -36.69 -18.99
CA ASP A 75 -6.96 -36.60 -19.95
C ASP A 75 -6.99 -35.70 -21.21
N GLU A 76 -5.95 -34.87 -21.37
CA GLU A 76 -4.84 -35.14 -22.32
C GLU A 76 -3.81 -33.98 -22.27
N GLU A 77 -2.53 -34.37 -22.21
CA GLU A 77 -1.34 -33.51 -22.23
C GLU A 77 -0.84 -33.33 -23.68
N ASP A 78 -0.45 -32.11 -24.06
CA ASP A 78 0.41 -31.86 -25.22
C ASP A 78 1.53 -30.87 -24.83
N GLU A 79 2.77 -31.38 -24.87
CA GLU A 79 4.00 -30.61 -24.66
C GLU A 79 4.37 -29.79 -25.91
N ILE A 80 4.65 -28.50 -25.72
CA ILE A 80 5.28 -27.64 -26.72
C ILE A 80 6.58 -27.09 -26.11
N GLU A 81 7.73 -27.53 -26.64
CA GLU A 81 9.04 -26.93 -26.35
C GLU A 81 9.15 -25.52 -26.94
N VAL A 82 9.43 -24.54 -26.08
CA VAL A 82 9.74 -23.15 -26.46
C VAL A 82 11.17 -22.85 -25.99
N GLU A 83 12.07 -22.57 -26.94
CA GLU A 83 13.43 -22.07 -26.65
C GLU A 83 13.37 -20.72 -25.94
N ILE A 84 13.94 -20.65 -24.74
CA ILE A 84 14.06 -19.41 -23.94
C ILE A 84 15.51 -18.91 -24.05
N PRO A 85 15.75 -17.64 -24.44
CA PRO A 85 17.08 -17.06 -24.47
C PRO A 85 17.67 -16.93 -23.05
N THR A 86 18.90 -17.41 -22.86
CA THR A 86 19.64 -17.34 -21.61
C THR A 86 20.20 -15.94 -21.37
N TYR A 87 19.61 -15.21 -20.44
CA TYR A 87 20.22 -14.05 -19.79
C TYR A 87 20.85 -14.50 -18.47
N THR A 88 22.08 -14.07 -18.19
CA THR A 88 22.70 -14.26 -16.87
C THR A 88 22.17 -13.20 -15.90
N TYR A 89 21.51 -13.64 -14.83
CA TYR A 89 20.97 -12.80 -13.77
C TYR A 89 21.91 -12.83 -12.55
N SER A 90 22.02 -11.71 -11.84
CA SER A 90 22.53 -11.69 -10.47
C SER A 90 21.34 -11.61 -9.52
N TYR A 91 21.15 -12.63 -8.68
CA TYR A 91 20.37 -12.50 -7.45
C TYR A 91 21.39 -12.37 -6.32
N SER A 92 21.19 -11.46 -5.37
CA SER A 92 22.12 -11.38 -4.24
C SER A 92 22.11 -12.70 -3.47
N ASP A 93 23.28 -13.32 -3.34
CA ASP A 93 23.49 -14.57 -2.62
C ASP A 93 23.31 -14.47 -1.10
N ASP A 94 22.75 -13.35 -0.63
CA ASP A 94 22.23 -13.13 0.71
C ASP A 94 21.06 -14.11 0.99
N VAL A 95 21.29 -15.43 0.95
CA VAL A 95 20.50 -16.35 1.76
C VAL A 95 20.87 -15.92 3.15
N GLU A 96 19.93 -15.32 3.87
CA GLU A 96 20.10 -15.13 5.29
C GLU A 96 19.86 -16.46 5.99
N LYS A 97 20.68 -17.45 5.64
CA LYS A 97 20.83 -18.69 6.39
C LYS A 97 21.51 -18.29 7.69
N ASP A 98 20.83 -18.49 8.80
CA ASP A 98 21.44 -18.50 10.13
C ASP A 98 22.33 -19.76 10.25
N GLU A 99 23.34 -19.88 9.38
CA GLU A 99 24.46 -20.81 9.59
C GLU A 99 25.48 -20.10 10.50
N GLU A 100 25.03 -19.65 11.68
CA GLU A 100 25.94 -19.64 12.82
C GLU A 100 26.00 -21.08 13.30
N GLU A 101 27.20 -21.68 13.30
CA GLU A 101 27.51 -22.93 14.00
C GLU A 101 27.23 -22.74 15.50
N GLY A 102 25.95 -22.72 15.88
CA GLY A 102 25.47 -22.62 17.25
C GLY A 102 25.21 -24.01 17.80
N ASP A 103 25.90 -24.35 18.88
CA ASP A 103 25.79 -25.59 19.65
C ASP A 103 24.34 -26.11 19.79
N GLY A 104 23.98 -27.08 18.94
CA GLY A 104 23.17 -28.27 19.27
C GLY A 104 21.87 -28.12 20.06
N ASN A 105 21.23 -26.95 20.15
CA ASN A 105 20.01 -26.79 20.93
C ASN A 105 18.77 -26.70 20.00
N SER A 106 18.10 -27.85 19.86
CA SER A 106 17.09 -28.20 18.86
C SER A 106 15.74 -27.48 18.92
N ASN A 107 15.67 -26.24 19.44
CA ASN A 107 14.43 -25.46 19.51
C ASN A 107 14.37 -24.28 18.54
N GLU A 108 15.34 -24.15 17.63
CA GLU A 108 15.43 -23.04 16.66
C GLU A 108 14.63 -23.29 15.36
N SER A 109 13.82 -24.35 15.29
CA SER A 109 13.06 -24.77 14.10
C SER A 109 11.88 -23.85 13.72
N SER A 110 11.80 -22.63 14.27
CA SER A 110 10.72 -21.68 13.99
C SER A 110 11.15 -20.47 13.17
N ARG A 111 12.42 -20.39 12.75
CA ARG A 111 12.90 -19.27 11.92
C ARG A 111 12.64 -19.56 10.45
N ARG A 112 11.73 -18.79 9.86
CA ARG A 112 11.43 -18.83 8.42
C ARG A 112 12.60 -18.22 7.64
N THR A 113 13.07 -18.92 6.61
CA THR A 113 14.02 -18.36 5.65
C THR A 113 13.34 -17.32 4.75
N VAL A 114 13.86 -16.09 4.70
CA VAL A 114 13.41 -15.04 3.76
C VAL A 114 14.45 -14.88 2.65
N TYR A 115 13.99 -14.91 1.40
CA TYR A 115 14.82 -14.63 0.23
C TYR A 115 14.54 -13.24 -0.29
N TRP A 116 15.56 -12.61 -0.88
CA TRP A 116 15.50 -11.22 -1.32
C TRP A 116 15.75 -11.09 -2.83
N LEU A 117 14.94 -10.26 -3.46
CA LEU A 117 15.17 -9.65 -4.76
C LEU A 117 16.10 -8.45 -4.58
N ASP A 118 17.09 -8.32 -5.46
CA ASP A 118 17.92 -7.12 -5.55
C ASP A 118 17.44 -6.15 -6.63
N HIS A 119 18.09 -5.01 -6.74
CA HIS A 119 17.69 -3.94 -7.66
C HIS A 119 17.71 -4.32 -9.14
N THR A 120 18.46 -5.35 -9.54
CA THR A 120 18.48 -5.82 -10.93
C THR A 120 17.22 -6.64 -11.23
N ALA A 121 16.71 -7.35 -10.24
CA ALA A 121 15.44 -8.03 -10.31
C ALA A 121 14.26 -7.05 -10.18
N MET A 122 14.41 -5.96 -9.43
CA MET A 122 13.33 -5.00 -9.13
C MET A 122 13.25 -3.79 -10.07
N SER A 123 14.11 -3.65 -11.07
CA SER A 123 14.30 -2.37 -11.80
C SER A 123 13.03 -1.75 -12.39
N GLU A 124 11.99 -2.55 -12.61
CA GLU A 124 10.69 -2.10 -13.13
C GLU A 124 9.58 -2.08 -12.07
N ASN A 125 9.79 -2.59 -10.85
CA ASN A 125 8.77 -2.79 -9.81
C ASN A 125 9.19 -2.32 -8.40
N TYR A 126 10.10 -1.34 -8.33
CA TYR A 126 10.64 -0.86 -7.06
C TYR A 126 9.75 0.19 -6.38
N PHE A 127 8.79 0.78 -7.09
CA PHE A 127 7.92 1.80 -6.54
C PHE A 127 6.76 1.16 -5.78
N SER A 128 6.59 1.57 -4.52
CA SER A 128 5.48 1.13 -3.67
C SER A 128 4.88 2.26 -2.83
N ALA A 129 5.38 3.50 -3.01
CA ALA A 129 5.09 4.66 -2.16
C ALA A 129 5.41 4.46 -0.65
N ALA A 130 6.08 3.36 -0.30
CA ALA A 130 6.54 3.06 1.05
C ALA A 130 7.94 2.45 1.03
N TRP A 131 8.69 2.58 2.13
CA TRP A 131 9.99 1.95 2.27
C TRP A 131 10.44 1.97 3.73
N LEU A 132 11.37 1.07 4.08
CA LEU A 132 12.05 0.99 5.37
C LEU A 132 13.57 1.06 5.14
N GLN A 133 14.27 1.98 5.78
CA GLN A 133 15.72 2.09 5.66
C GLN A 133 16.41 2.53 6.96
N PRO A 134 17.73 2.28 7.10
CA PRO A 134 18.52 2.85 8.18
C PRO A 134 18.59 4.38 8.15
N ILE A 135 18.76 4.99 9.32
CA ILE A 135 18.76 6.45 9.48
C ILE A 135 19.95 7.12 8.79
N GLU A 136 21.12 6.50 8.77
CA GLU A 136 22.31 7.12 8.18
C GLU A 136 22.17 7.42 6.67
N PRO A 137 21.79 6.47 5.79
CA PRO A 137 21.50 6.80 4.39
C PRO A 137 20.33 7.78 4.25
N PHE A 138 19.33 7.73 5.13
CA PHE A 138 18.22 8.68 5.12
C PHE A 138 18.66 10.12 5.43
N LYS A 139 19.59 10.32 6.38
CA LYS A 139 20.11 11.66 6.73
C LYS A 139 20.83 12.32 5.56
N SER A 140 21.45 11.53 4.69
CA SER A 140 22.10 12.00 3.46
C SER A 140 21.17 12.19 2.26
N LEU A 141 19.92 11.75 2.34
CA LEU A 141 18.96 11.79 1.23
C LEU A 141 18.72 13.23 0.77
N ASN A 142 18.77 13.48 -0.54
CA ASN A 142 18.52 14.82 -1.09
C ASN A 142 17.01 15.14 -1.19
N VAL A 143 16.36 15.27 -0.03
CA VAL A 143 14.92 15.56 0.08
C VAL A 143 14.52 16.87 -0.60
N ALA A 144 15.42 17.85 -0.63
CA ALA A 144 15.17 19.14 -1.27
C ALA A 144 14.85 19.01 -2.76
N SER A 145 15.42 17.98 -3.43
CA SER A 145 15.29 17.71 -4.87
C SER A 145 14.06 16.89 -5.27
N MET A 146 13.20 16.53 -4.30
CA MET A 146 11.91 15.89 -4.58
C MET A 146 10.94 16.94 -5.10
N ASN A 147 10.58 16.87 -6.37
CA ASN A 147 9.71 17.83 -7.04
C ASN A 147 8.27 17.32 -7.18
N MET A 148 8.09 16.00 -7.27
CA MET A 148 6.81 15.31 -7.39
C MET A 148 6.55 14.38 -6.18
N LEU A 149 5.35 13.82 -6.07
CA LEU A 149 4.97 12.97 -4.93
C LEU A 149 5.80 11.68 -4.91
N GLU A 150 5.96 11.08 -6.09
CA GLU A 150 6.65 9.80 -6.32
C GLU A 150 8.15 9.87 -6.05
N ASP A 151 8.73 11.09 -6.08
CA ASP A 151 10.15 11.31 -5.81
C ASP A 151 10.57 10.85 -4.41
N ALA A 152 9.64 10.80 -3.45
CA ALA A 152 9.90 10.27 -2.11
C ALA A 152 10.33 8.79 -2.12
N SER A 153 9.86 8.01 -3.09
CA SER A 153 10.30 6.62 -3.29
C SER A 153 11.40 6.51 -4.34
N HIS A 154 11.29 7.27 -5.44
CA HIS A 154 12.30 7.23 -6.51
C HIS A 154 13.69 7.66 -6.02
N ARG A 155 13.79 8.72 -5.22
CA ARG A 155 15.09 9.18 -4.70
C ARG A 155 15.74 8.13 -3.81
N VAL A 156 14.96 7.52 -2.91
CA VAL A 156 15.46 6.44 -2.05
C VAL A 156 15.97 5.28 -2.89
N PHE A 157 15.23 4.87 -3.92
CA PHE A 157 15.69 3.83 -4.83
C PHE A 157 16.97 4.22 -5.58
N TYR A 158 17.01 5.37 -6.25
CA TYR A 158 18.14 5.74 -7.10
C TYR A 158 19.41 6.04 -6.30
N GLU A 159 19.29 6.66 -5.11
CA GLU A 159 20.44 6.98 -4.26
C GLU A 159 20.96 5.76 -3.48
N ASN A 160 20.14 4.70 -3.34
CA ASN A 160 20.51 3.48 -2.60
C ASN A 160 20.42 2.21 -3.45
N LYS A 161 20.45 2.33 -4.78
CA LYS A 161 20.08 1.26 -5.73
C LYS A 161 20.66 -0.11 -5.35
N GLU A 162 21.95 -0.20 -5.10
CA GLU A 162 22.63 -1.47 -4.78
C GLU A 162 22.17 -2.12 -3.47
N ASN A 163 21.61 -1.33 -2.55
CA ASN A 163 21.15 -1.76 -1.22
C ASN A 163 19.65 -2.03 -1.15
N VAL A 164 18.87 -1.71 -2.19
CA VAL A 164 17.43 -1.96 -2.18
C VAL A 164 17.15 -3.45 -2.26
N ARG A 165 16.19 -3.93 -1.46
CA ARG A 165 15.68 -5.30 -1.44
C ARG A 165 14.15 -5.33 -1.37
N GLN A 166 13.57 -6.36 -1.99
CA GLN A 166 12.17 -6.80 -1.82
C GLN A 166 12.19 -8.29 -1.48
N PRO A 167 11.31 -8.82 -0.62
CA PRO A 167 11.29 -10.26 -0.41
C PRO A 167 10.78 -11.01 -1.65
N VAL A 168 11.14 -12.29 -1.81
CA VAL A 168 10.62 -13.14 -2.89
C VAL A 168 9.19 -13.60 -2.61
N ASP A 169 8.85 -13.84 -1.35
CA ASP A 169 7.46 -14.05 -0.95
C ASP A 169 6.83 -12.70 -0.63
N TRP A 170 5.79 -12.32 -1.38
CA TRP A 170 5.23 -10.98 -1.26
C TRP A 170 4.67 -10.71 0.13
N PHE A 171 4.13 -11.72 0.82
CA PHE A 171 3.54 -11.53 2.14
C PHE A 171 4.58 -11.39 3.27
N ASP A 172 5.87 -11.61 2.99
CA ASP A 172 6.92 -11.29 3.97
C ASP A 172 7.03 -9.78 4.20
N PHE A 173 6.77 -8.94 3.19
CA PHE A 173 6.77 -7.48 3.29
C PHE A 173 6.02 -6.86 2.11
N ALA A 174 4.75 -6.52 2.32
CA ALA A 174 3.86 -5.90 1.34
C ALA A 174 3.02 -4.78 1.94
N VAL A 175 2.39 -3.97 1.09
CA VAL A 175 1.35 -3.01 1.44
C VAL A 175 0.12 -3.23 0.59
N GLU A 176 -1.08 -3.18 1.19
CA GLU A 176 -2.35 -3.07 0.47
C GLU A 176 -2.64 -1.58 0.22
N HIS A 177 -2.80 -1.18 -1.05
CA HIS A 177 -2.99 0.21 -1.44
C HIS A 177 -4.44 0.54 -1.78
N LEU A 178 -5.14 1.22 -0.88
CA LEU A 178 -6.60 1.38 -0.99
C LEU A 178 -7.06 2.53 -1.88
N SER A 179 -6.23 3.52 -2.21
CA SER A 179 -6.77 4.72 -2.87
C SER A 179 -7.45 4.47 -4.21
N ARG A 180 -6.98 3.49 -4.97
CA ARG A 180 -7.62 3.17 -6.25
C ARG A 180 -9.02 2.59 -6.04
N TRP A 181 -9.20 1.75 -5.02
CA TRP A 181 -10.47 1.09 -4.74
C TRP A 181 -11.60 2.09 -4.48
N TYR A 182 -11.44 2.98 -3.50
CA TYR A 182 -12.51 3.91 -3.13
C TYR A 182 -12.66 5.08 -4.12
N LYS A 183 -11.59 5.49 -4.84
CA LYS A 183 -11.69 6.48 -5.92
C LYS A 183 -12.50 5.96 -7.11
N LYS A 184 -12.34 4.68 -7.46
CA LYS A 184 -13.07 4.06 -8.58
C LYS A 184 -14.56 3.91 -8.31
N LEU A 185 -14.91 3.54 -7.08
CA LEU A 185 -16.31 3.47 -6.68
C LEU A 185 -16.95 4.83 -6.49
N ASP A 186 -16.15 5.90 -6.35
CA ASP A 186 -16.63 7.24 -6.02
C ASP A 186 -17.55 7.20 -4.79
N VAL A 187 -17.07 6.54 -3.73
CA VAL A 187 -17.85 6.22 -2.51
C VAL A 187 -18.31 7.46 -1.75
N LEU A 188 -17.76 8.62 -2.07
CA LEU A 188 -18.09 9.89 -1.45
C LEU A 188 -19.28 10.57 -2.12
N ALA A 189 -19.63 10.20 -3.35
CA ALA A 189 -20.69 10.89 -4.07
C ALA A 189 -22.06 10.72 -3.39
N PRO A 190 -22.87 11.80 -3.31
CA PRO A 190 -24.10 11.81 -2.53
C PRO A 190 -25.21 10.92 -3.12
N HIS A 191 -25.11 10.58 -4.41
CA HIS A 191 -26.10 9.77 -5.12
C HIS A 191 -25.85 8.26 -5.04
N HIS A 192 -24.73 7.84 -4.45
CA HIS A 192 -24.39 6.43 -4.23
C HIS A 192 -24.92 5.93 -2.89
N ASN A 193 -25.45 4.69 -2.85
CA ASN A 193 -25.83 4.04 -1.60
C ASN A 193 -24.59 3.75 -0.73
N SER A 194 -24.79 3.48 0.56
CA SER A 194 -23.68 3.38 1.52
C SER A 194 -22.94 2.04 1.48
N VAL A 195 -23.38 1.05 0.71
CA VAL A 195 -22.84 -0.32 0.71
C VAL A 195 -21.32 -0.36 0.57
N ALA A 196 -20.77 0.36 -0.41
CA ALA A 196 -19.33 0.37 -0.67
C ALA A 196 -18.53 0.98 0.49
N ILE A 197 -18.98 2.13 1.01
CA ILE A 197 -18.29 2.80 2.12
C ILE A 197 -18.44 2.02 3.43
N ASP A 198 -19.61 1.45 3.70
CA ASP A 198 -19.87 0.64 4.89
C ASP A 198 -19.04 -0.64 4.87
N LYS A 199 -18.86 -1.26 3.70
CA LYS A 199 -18.01 -2.45 3.57
C LYS A 199 -16.54 -2.13 3.85
N ILE A 200 -15.97 -1.14 3.17
CA ILE A 200 -14.55 -0.79 3.36
C ILE A 200 -14.31 -0.33 4.79
N THR A 201 -15.11 0.60 5.31
CA THR A 201 -14.94 1.09 6.69
C THR A 201 -15.17 -0.03 7.71
N GLY A 202 -16.16 -0.90 7.50
CA GLY A 202 -16.41 -2.06 8.37
C GLY A 202 -15.26 -3.07 8.38
N ASN A 203 -14.67 -3.37 7.22
CA ASN A 203 -13.49 -4.23 7.14
C ASN A 203 -12.27 -3.60 7.84
N LEU A 204 -12.04 -2.30 7.64
CA LEU A 204 -10.94 -1.57 8.27
C LEU A 204 -11.11 -1.45 9.78
N LEU A 205 -12.34 -1.25 10.27
CA LEU A 205 -12.64 -1.26 11.70
C LEU A 205 -12.36 -2.63 12.33
N LYS A 206 -12.80 -3.72 11.71
CA LYS A 206 -12.45 -5.09 12.17
C LYS A 206 -10.94 -5.30 12.20
N TYR A 207 -10.23 -4.78 11.20
CA TYR A 207 -8.77 -4.83 11.17
C TYR A 207 -8.17 -4.06 12.37
N ILE A 208 -8.63 -2.84 12.62
CA ILE A 208 -8.19 -2.03 13.77
C ILE A 208 -8.47 -2.77 15.09
N GLU A 209 -9.68 -3.30 15.27
CA GLU A 209 -10.15 -4.02 16.47
C GLU A 209 -9.34 -5.30 16.76
N ALA A 210 -8.88 -6.02 15.74
CA ALA A 210 -8.07 -7.23 15.90
C ALA A 210 -6.59 -6.95 16.27
N THR A 211 -6.16 -5.69 16.22
CA THR A 211 -4.74 -5.31 16.38
C THR A 211 -4.19 -5.58 17.78
N PRO A 212 -4.88 -5.26 18.90
CA PRO A 212 -4.34 -5.49 20.24
C PRO A 212 -3.93 -6.94 20.50
N GLU A 213 -4.74 -7.91 20.06
CA GLU A 213 -4.45 -9.35 20.19
C GLU A 213 -3.17 -9.72 19.41
N LYS A 214 -3.04 -9.24 18.17
CA LYS A 214 -1.85 -9.49 17.35
C LYS A 214 -0.58 -8.88 17.93
N THR A 215 -0.66 -7.65 18.45
CA THR A 215 0.48 -6.99 19.08
C THR A 215 0.91 -7.72 20.35
N LYS A 216 -0.04 -8.28 21.13
CA LYS A 216 0.27 -9.08 22.32
C LYS A 216 1.11 -10.31 21.98
N ALA A 217 0.81 -10.99 20.86
CA ALA A 217 1.59 -12.14 20.40
C ALA A 217 3.07 -11.77 20.14
N LEU A 218 3.33 -10.61 19.55
CA LEU A 218 4.70 -10.12 19.31
C LEU A 218 5.47 -9.86 20.61
N SER A 219 4.81 -9.28 21.61
CA SER A 219 5.46 -9.02 22.89
C SER A 219 5.74 -10.28 23.68
N LEU A 220 4.86 -11.28 23.59
CA LEU A 220 5.13 -12.60 24.16
C LEU A 220 6.34 -13.26 23.49
N ALA A 221 6.45 -13.17 22.16
CA ALA A 221 7.62 -13.63 21.43
C ALA A 221 8.89 -12.88 21.85
N SER A 222 8.82 -11.56 22.05
CA SER A 222 9.98 -10.75 22.49
C SER A 222 10.48 -11.12 23.90
N LYS A 223 9.58 -11.38 24.87
CA LYS A 223 9.95 -11.77 26.24
C LYS A 223 10.85 -13.02 26.29
N SER A 224 10.72 -13.92 25.32
CA SER A 224 11.60 -15.09 25.21
C SER A 224 13.07 -14.72 24.91
N ASN A 225 13.30 -13.57 24.26
CA ASN A 225 14.61 -13.13 23.74
C ASN A 225 15.36 -12.16 24.67
N LYS A 226 15.02 -12.10 25.98
CA LYS A 226 15.61 -11.18 27.00
C LYS A 226 15.41 -9.68 26.76
N SER A 227 15.13 -9.23 25.53
CA SER A 227 14.66 -7.88 25.24
C SER A 227 13.19 -7.73 25.64
N LYS A 228 12.80 -6.58 26.18
CA LYS A 228 11.39 -6.27 26.47
C LYS A 228 10.67 -5.65 25.26
N LEU A 229 11.40 -5.21 24.24
CA LEU A 229 10.87 -4.45 23.11
C LEU A 229 10.90 -5.27 21.82
N PRO A 230 9.96 -5.05 20.89
CA PRO A 230 9.99 -5.60 19.54
C PRO A 230 11.28 -5.25 18.77
N LEU A 231 11.68 -6.11 17.83
CA LEU A 231 12.92 -5.93 17.04
C LEU A 231 12.95 -4.60 16.27
N LEU A 232 11.81 -4.20 15.70
CA LEU A 232 11.69 -2.98 14.91
C LEU A 232 11.21 -1.77 15.73
N HIS A 233 11.24 -1.87 17.06
CA HIS A 233 10.89 -0.73 17.93
C HIS A 233 11.77 0.51 17.72
N PRO A 234 13.07 0.40 17.40
CA PRO A 234 13.90 1.54 17.01
C PRO A 234 13.55 2.19 15.65
N THR A 235 12.32 2.02 15.14
CA THR A 235 11.85 2.62 13.88
C THR A 235 10.97 3.83 14.13
N ILE A 236 11.24 4.92 13.40
CA ILE A 236 10.31 6.05 13.24
C ILE A 236 9.55 5.86 11.93
N ALA A 237 8.24 5.67 12.01
CA ALA A 237 7.37 5.73 10.85
C ALA A 237 6.83 7.13 10.61
N VAL A 238 6.81 7.56 9.37
CA VAL A 238 6.25 8.84 8.94
C VAL A 238 5.13 8.59 7.94
N ILE A 239 3.95 9.11 8.25
CA ILE A 239 2.75 9.02 7.42
C ILE A 239 2.44 10.41 6.85
N SER A 240 2.61 10.57 5.55
CA SER A 240 2.30 11.82 4.84
C SER A 240 0.80 11.98 4.62
N HIS A 241 0.10 12.43 5.66
CA HIS A 241 -1.36 12.49 5.68
C HIS A 241 -1.92 13.72 4.95
N GLY A 242 -3.00 13.50 4.21
CA GLY A 242 -3.90 14.53 3.73
C GLY A 242 -5.33 14.03 3.88
N ALA A 243 -6.14 14.73 4.67
CA ALA A 243 -7.52 14.36 4.90
C ALA A 243 -8.28 14.37 3.57
N ILE A 244 -9.09 13.34 3.35
CA ILE A 244 -10.04 13.32 2.24
C ILE A 244 -11.19 14.21 2.69
N VAL A 245 -11.34 15.38 2.09
CA VAL A 245 -12.41 16.33 2.44
C VAL A 245 -13.21 16.64 1.20
N ASN A 246 -14.45 16.19 1.18
CA ASN A 246 -15.48 16.62 0.24
C ASN A 246 -16.67 17.18 1.05
N ASP A 247 -16.85 18.50 1.00
CA ASP A 247 -17.84 19.26 1.77
C ASP A 247 -19.07 19.68 0.96
N GLU A 248 -19.33 19.05 -0.19
CA GLU A 248 -20.49 19.35 -1.03
C GLU A 248 -21.83 19.18 -0.28
N THR A 249 -21.93 18.17 0.59
CA THR A 249 -23.11 17.88 1.40
C THR A 249 -22.71 17.41 2.81
N SER A 250 -23.65 17.41 3.77
CA SER A 250 -23.39 16.85 5.09
C SER A 250 -23.03 15.36 5.04
N LEU A 251 -23.67 14.61 4.14
CA LEU A 251 -23.41 13.18 3.95
C LEU A 251 -22.02 12.94 3.36
N THR A 252 -21.62 13.69 2.33
CA THR A 252 -20.26 13.55 1.73
C THR A 252 -19.19 13.89 2.75
N LEU A 253 -19.41 14.91 3.59
CA LEU A 253 -18.48 15.30 4.64
C LEU A 253 -18.33 14.20 5.71
N GLU A 254 -19.44 13.64 6.18
CA GLU A 254 -19.45 12.52 7.13
C GLU A 254 -18.72 11.30 6.56
N ARG A 255 -19.06 10.92 5.32
CA ARG A 255 -18.40 9.81 4.60
C ARG A 255 -16.90 10.04 4.46
N SER A 256 -16.50 11.24 4.09
CA SER A 256 -15.08 11.61 3.89
C SER A 256 -14.30 11.55 5.20
N LYS A 257 -14.89 12.04 6.30
CA LYS A 257 -14.31 11.99 7.64
C LYS A 257 -14.16 10.55 8.14
N ASN A 258 -15.21 9.73 8.00
CA ASN A 258 -15.20 8.33 8.41
C ASN A 258 -14.15 7.53 7.61
N LEU A 259 -14.14 7.66 6.30
CA LEU A 259 -13.15 6.99 5.44
C LEU A 259 -11.72 7.42 5.78
N THR A 260 -11.48 8.73 5.92
CA THR A 260 -10.14 9.26 6.29
C THR A 260 -9.65 8.69 7.61
N THR A 261 -10.51 8.69 8.63
CA THR A 261 -10.17 8.22 9.99
C THR A 261 -9.90 6.72 10.01
N THR A 262 -10.76 5.92 9.38
CA THR A 262 -10.64 4.46 9.37
C THR A 262 -9.45 3.99 8.53
N VAL A 263 -9.19 4.61 7.38
CA VAL A 263 -8.04 4.30 6.53
C VAL A 263 -6.73 4.64 7.22
N LEU A 264 -6.61 5.85 7.79
CA LEU A 264 -5.43 6.22 8.60
C LEU A 264 -5.27 5.29 9.81
N GLY A 265 -6.38 4.93 10.47
CA GLY A 265 -6.37 4.02 11.61
C GLY A 265 -5.86 2.62 11.26
N ALA A 266 -6.31 2.07 10.14
CA ALA A 266 -5.84 0.77 9.64
C ALA A 266 -4.34 0.83 9.27
N THR A 267 -3.88 1.93 8.69
CA THR A 267 -2.46 2.14 8.40
C THR A 267 -1.64 2.19 9.70
N ILE A 268 -2.00 3.04 10.67
CA ILE A 268 -1.26 3.13 11.94
C ILE A 268 -1.25 1.77 12.67
N THR A 269 -2.40 1.08 12.73
CA THR A 269 -2.47 -0.23 13.37
C THR A 269 -1.66 -1.30 12.67
N SER A 270 -1.51 -1.24 11.34
CA SER A 270 -0.60 -2.12 10.62
C SER A 270 0.87 -1.96 11.05
N LEU A 271 1.28 -0.73 11.40
CA LEU A 271 2.63 -0.45 11.90
C LEU A 271 2.82 -0.89 13.36
N LEU A 272 1.76 -0.77 14.17
CA LEU A 272 1.74 -1.27 15.55
C LEU A 272 1.90 -2.80 15.58
N ARG A 273 1.28 -3.52 14.64
CA ARG A 273 1.45 -4.98 14.45
C ARG A 273 2.85 -5.41 14.01
N VAL A 274 3.72 -4.47 13.66
CA VAL A 274 5.14 -4.75 13.37
C VAL A 274 6.05 -4.30 14.52
N GLY A 275 5.46 -3.59 15.50
CA GLY A 275 6.15 -3.15 16.70
C GLY A 275 7.02 -1.91 16.50
N PHE A 276 6.64 -1.01 15.59
CA PHE A 276 7.32 0.29 15.44
C PHE A 276 7.15 1.14 16.70
N GLY A 277 8.25 1.76 17.16
CA GLY A 277 8.27 2.50 18.41
C GLY A 277 7.78 3.94 18.31
N ARG A 278 7.75 4.52 17.10
CA ARG A 278 7.20 5.86 16.89
C ARG A 278 6.51 5.98 15.56
N ILE A 279 5.34 6.60 15.56
CA ILE A 279 4.56 6.89 14.35
C ILE A 279 4.20 8.37 14.35
N VAL A 280 4.71 9.09 13.36
CA VAL A 280 4.48 10.53 13.15
C VAL A 280 3.54 10.70 11.98
N VAL A 281 2.34 11.20 12.24
CA VAL A 281 1.39 11.61 11.21
C VAL A 281 1.63 13.08 10.91
N THR A 282 1.87 13.43 9.66
CA THR A 282 2.13 14.82 9.27
C THR A 282 1.00 15.38 8.43
N GLY A 283 0.61 16.64 8.65
CA GLY A 283 -0.41 17.32 7.86
C GLY A 283 -0.12 18.81 7.70
N LEU A 284 -0.93 19.50 6.89
CA LEU A 284 -0.72 20.91 6.53
C LEU A 284 -1.79 21.83 7.12
N ASN A 285 -3.00 21.31 7.32
CA ASN A 285 -4.16 22.12 7.69
C ASN A 285 -4.86 21.57 8.95
N GLN A 286 -5.95 22.22 9.36
CA GLN A 286 -6.69 21.82 10.55
C GLN A 286 -7.49 20.53 10.34
N ALA A 287 -8.03 20.29 9.14
CA ALA A 287 -8.76 19.06 8.85
C ALA A 287 -7.86 17.82 8.95
N ASP A 288 -6.60 17.94 8.50
CA ASP A 288 -5.58 16.89 8.66
C ASP A 288 -5.29 16.58 10.14
N GLU A 289 -5.23 17.63 10.97
CA GLU A 289 -4.99 17.53 12.42
C GLU A 289 -6.18 16.88 13.13
N ASP A 290 -7.39 17.36 12.85
CA ASP A 290 -8.62 16.85 13.44
C ASP A 290 -8.80 15.36 13.10
N ALA A 291 -8.58 14.97 11.84
CA ALA A 291 -8.67 13.58 11.41
C ALA A 291 -7.60 12.68 12.06
N ALA A 292 -6.36 13.17 12.20
CA ALA A 292 -5.29 12.43 12.87
C ALA A 292 -5.60 12.21 14.36
N LEU A 293 -6.04 13.25 15.07
CA LEU A 293 -6.39 13.17 16.49
C LEU A 293 -7.62 12.28 16.73
N GLU A 294 -8.63 12.34 15.87
CA GLU A 294 -9.77 11.42 15.91
C GLU A 294 -9.33 9.97 15.70
N THR A 295 -8.39 9.75 14.77
CA THR A 295 -7.81 8.43 14.53
C THR A 295 -7.04 7.92 15.75
N PHE A 296 -6.25 8.78 16.41
CA PHE A 296 -5.54 8.41 17.64
C PHE A 296 -6.51 8.02 18.73
N SER A 297 -7.63 8.75 18.88
CA SER A 297 -8.69 8.41 19.82
C SER A 297 -9.35 7.06 19.48
N LEU A 298 -9.63 6.80 18.19
CA LEU A 298 -10.20 5.53 17.73
C LEU A 298 -9.29 4.35 18.11
N ILE A 299 -7.99 4.47 17.88
CA ILE A 299 -7.00 3.43 18.22
C ILE A 299 -6.89 3.29 19.74
N GLY A 300 -6.77 4.41 20.47
CA GLY A 300 -6.65 4.39 21.93
C GLY A 300 -7.81 3.65 22.60
N ALA A 301 -9.04 3.89 22.16
CA ALA A 301 -10.24 3.24 22.68
C ALA A 301 -10.19 1.70 22.54
N GLN A 302 -9.57 1.17 21.47
CA GLN A 302 -9.42 -0.28 21.31
C GLN A 302 -8.50 -0.88 22.36
N TYR A 303 -7.46 -0.16 22.76
CA TYR A 303 -6.46 -0.65 23.70
C TYR A 303 -6.83 -0.45 25.17
N GLU A 304 -7.65 0.57 25.49
CA GLU A 304 -8.22 0.76 26.83
C GLU A 304 -8.96 -0.50 27.32
N SER A 305 -9.60 -1.23 26.40
CA SER A 305 -10.34 -2.46 26.73
C SER A 305 -9.47 -3.64 27.20
N TYR A 306 -8.14 -3.59 26.98
CA TYR A 306 -7.22 -4.70 27.27
C TYR A 306 -6.34 -4.49 28.52
N GLY A 307 -6.49 -3.39 29.26
CA GLY A 307 -5.79 -3.12 30.51
C GLY A 307 -4.31 -2.70 30.38
N GLU A 308 -3.66 -2.45 31.52
CA GLU A 308 -2.29 -1.89 31.61
C GLU A 308 -1.18 -2.81 31.07
N ASP A 309 -1.45 -4.10 30.85
CA ASP A 309 -0.46 -5.10 30.44
C ASP A 309 -0.15 -5.12 28.92
N ASN A 310 -0.76 -4.24 28.13
CA ASN A 310 -0.71 -4.32 26.67
C ASN A 310 0.39 -3.46 26.02
N ALA A 311 1.11 -4.09 25.09
CA ALA A 311 2.31 -3.63 24.39
C ALA A 311 2.26 -2.30 23.63
N ILE A 312 1.09 -1.66 23.49
CA ILE A 312 1.03 -0.30 22.93
C ILE A 312 1.72 0.73 23.83
N VAL A 313 1.93 0.41 25.11
CA VAL A 313 2.49 1.34 26.10
C VAL A 313 3.85 1.92 25.67
N SER A 314 4.57 1.32 24.71
CA SER A 314 5.86 1.86 24.25
C SER A 314 5.84 2.59 22.90
N THR A 315 4.77 2.50 22.09
CA THR A 315 4.72 3.23 20.81
C THR A 315 4.25 4.67 21.03
N GLU A 316 5.05 5.64 20.59
CA GLU A 316 4.67 7.04 20.60
C GLU A 316 3.92 7.44 19.32
N LEU A 317 2.69 7.94 19.47
CA LEU A 317 1.91 8.53 18.37
C LEU A 317 1.97 10.06 18.46
N GLU A 318 2.25 10.73 17.35
CA GLU A 318 2.31 12.19 17.31
C GLU A 318 1.76 12.74 15.99
N TYR A 319 1.14 13.93 16.06
CA TYR A 319 0.76 14.69 14.88
C TYR A 319 1.66 15.92 14.71
N VAL A 320 2.23 16.08 13.50
CA VAL A 320 3.07 17.24 13.16
C VAL A 320 2.44 18.07 12.07
N LYS A 321 2.00 19.28 12.44
CA LYS A 321 1.54 20.30 11.50
C LYS A 321 2.73 20.99 10.83
N ILE A 322 2.88 20.81 9.52
CA ILE A 322 3.93 21.45 8.73
C ILE A 322 3.43 22.81 8.24
N THR A 323 4.04 23.87 8.75
CA THR A 323 3.68 25.27 8.41
C THR A 323 4.63 25.92 7.42
N ASN A 324 5.82 25.35 7.23
CA ASN A 324 6.84 25.92 6.34
C ASN A 324 6.56 25.58 4.87
N LYS A 325 6.08 26.58 4.12
CA LYS A 325 5.75 26.43 2.70
C LYS A 325 6.90 25.91 1.85
N ASN A 326 8.14 26.25 2.18
CA ASN A 326 9.31 25.84 1.39
C ASN A 326 9.56 24.33 1.46
N TRP A 327 8.97 23.62 2.42
CA TRP A 327 9.12 22.17 2.55
C TRP A 327 8.16 21.42 1.65
N TYR A 328 6.94 21.92 1.45
CA TYR A 328 5.93 21.24 0.63
C TYR A 328 5.73 21.86 -0.76
N LYS A 329 6.05 23.14 -0.98
CA LYS A 329 5.93 23.76 -2.30
C LYS A 329 7.19 23.49 -3.14
N THR A 330 6.99 23.03 -4.36
CA THR A 330 8.04 22.81 -5.37
C THR A 330 7.81 23.73 -6.57
N GLU A 331 8.68 23.66 -7.58
CA GLU A 331 8.47 24.38 -8.84
C GLU A 331 7.29 23.83 -9.65
N ILE A 332 6.95 22.54 -9.44
CA ILE A 332 5.97 21.80 -10.24
C ILE A 332 4.61 21.70 -9.54
N MET A 333 4.58 21.72 -8.20
CA MET A 333 3.34 21.59 -7.43
C MET A 333 3.32 22.46 -6.17
N ASP A 334 2.12 22.92 -5.83
CA ASP A 334 1.89 23.74 -4.64
C ASP A 334 1.95 22.94 -3.33
N VAL A 335 1.67 21.63 -3.39
CA VAL A 335 1.57 20.75 -2.22
C VAL A 335 2.20 19.39 -2.52
N ASN A 336 3.41 19.18 -2.01
CA ASN A 336 4.13 17.92 -1.97
C ASN A 336 4.28 17.46 -0.50
N ARG A 337 3.27 16.74 0.00
CA ARG A 337 3.22 16.25 1.39
C ARG A 337 4.34 15.23 1.70
N PRO A 338 4.65 14.24 0.85
CA PRO A 338 5.77 13.32 1.07
C PRO A 338 7.09 14.04 1.30
N ARG A 339 7.46 14.96 0.40
CA ARG A 339 8.66 15.79 0.56
C ARG A 339 8.66 16.51 1.90
N ALA A 340 7.57 17.19 2.24
CA ALA A 340 7.50 17.99 3.45
C ALA A 340 7.72 17.17 4.72
N SER A 341 7.18 15.96 4.74
CA SER A 341 7.26 15.00 5.84
C SER A 341 8.69 14.53 6.02
N LEU A 342 9.32 14.08 4.92
CA LEU A 342 10.71 13.63 4.92
C LEU A 342 11.67 14.78 5.23
N TYR A 343 11.36 15.99 4.79
CA TYR A 343 12.21 17.16 5.03
C TYR A 343 12.21 17.53 6.52
N GLY A 344 11.03 17.50 7.14
CA GLY A 344 10.88 17.72 8.59
C GLY A 344 11.62 16.67 9.41
N LEU A 345 11.46 15.39 9.09
CA LEU A 345 12.18 14.32 9.79
C LEU A 345 13.70 14.41 9.59
N ASN A 346 14.17 14.66 8.35
CA ASN A 346 15.59 14.80 8.04
C ASN A 346 16.21 15.94 8.86
N LYS A 347 15.52 17.09 8.99
CA LYS A 347 15.94 18.18 9.86
C LYS A 347 15.99 17.82 11.35
N ALA A 348 15.03 17.03 11.83
CA ALA A 348 15.03 16.56 13.21
C ALA A 348 16.25 15.69 13.50
N LEU A 349 16.50 14.70 12.63
CA LEU A 349 17.62 13.76 12.78
C LEU A 349 18.99 14.43 12.64
N ASN A 350 19.08 15.51 11.87
CA ASN A 350 20.29 16.31 11.73
C ASN A 350 20.45 17.41 12.80
N GLY A 351 19.52 17.52 13.76
CA GLY A 351 19.59 18.53 14.82
C GLY A 351 19.47 19.97 14.32
N GLU A 352 18.80 20.17 13.17
CA GLU A 352 18.72 21.49 12.52
C GLU A 352 17.60 22.38 13.08
N PHE A 353 16.74 21.83 13.93
CA PHE A 353 15.71 22.61 14.60
C PHE A 353 16.30 23.46 15.73
N LYS A 354 16.06 24.77 15.64
CA LYS A 354 16.45 25.72 16.70
C LYS A 354 15.66 25.50 17.99
N ASN A 355 14.42 25.02 17.87
CA ASN A 355 13.55 24.75 18.99
C ASN A 355 13.61 23.24 19.35
N PRO A 356 14.10 22.86 20.55
CA PRO A 356 14.11 21.47 20.98
C PRO A 356 12.73 20.80 20.98
N GLU A 357 11.66 21.57 21.20
CA GLU A 357 10.29 21.05 21.16
C GLU A 357 9.87 20.62 19.74
N GLU A 358 10.42 21.24 18.69
CA GLU A 358 10.20 20.75 17.33
C GLU A 358 10.89 19.41 17.12
N THR A 359 12.12 19.25 17.59
CA THR A 359 12.83 17.95 17.54
C THR A 359 12.05 16.86 18.29
N LYS A 360 11.53 17.16 19.49
CA LYS A 360 10.71 16.21 20.27
C LYS A 360 9.43 15.77 19.56
N LYS A 361 8.79 16.66 18.80
CA LYS A 361 7.62 16.28 17.98
C LYS A 361 7.97 15.26 16.89
N TRP A 362 9.20 15.27 16.39
CA TRP A 362 9.63 14.30 15.37
C TRP A 362 10.23 13.04 15.97
N LEU A 363 11.06 13.16 17.00
CA LEU A 363 11.88 12.07 17.55
C LEU A 363 11.39 11.56 18.90
N GLY A 364 10.35 12.14 19.47
CA GLY A 364 9.82 11.75 20.77
C GLY A 364 10.54 12.37 21.96
N ALA A 365 10.03 12.03 23.13
CA ALA A 365 10.56 12.48 24.42
C ALA A 365 10.95 11.31 25.33
N THR A 366 10.49 10.09 25.02
CA THR A 366 10.75 8.90 25.85
C THR A 366 12.17 8.37 25.65
N HIS A 367 12.71 8.49 24.44
CA HIS A 367 14.02 7.98 24.08
C HIS A 367 14.95 9.11 23.59
N ASP A 368 16.25 8.96 23.83
CA ASP A 368 17.25 9.84 23.23
C ASP A 368 17.22 9.74 21.70
N PRO A 369 17.50 10.82 20.94
CA PRO A 369 17.51 10.80 19.47
C PRO A 369 18.35 9.68 18.83
N SER A 370 19.42 9.23 19.49
CA SER A 370 20.29 8.13 19.03
C SER A 370 19.69 6.73 19.20
N TYR A 371 18.56 6.61 19.91
CA TYR A 371 17.82 5.36 20.04
C TYR A 371 17.29 4.87 18.69
N TRP A 372 16.81 5.80 17.88
CA TRP A 372 16.22 5.49 16.59
C TRP A 372 17.30 5.02 15.63
N LYS A 373 17.01 3.93 14.92
CA LYS A 373 17.92 3.32 13.94
C LYS A 373 17.36 3.33 12.53
N TYR A 374 16.04 3.29 12.37
CA TYR A 374 15.39 3.12 11.08
C TYR A 374 14.28 4.14 10.84
N VAL A 375 14.00 4.41 9.57
CA VAL A 375 12.89 5.24 9.10
C VAL A 375 12.00 4.40 8.20
N TYR A 376 10.70 4.41 8.48
CA TYR A 376 9.67 3.92 7.58
C TYR A 376 8.88 5.09 7.00
N SER A 377 8.77 5.18 5.68
CA SER A 377 7.89 6.15 5.01
C SER A 377 6.68 5.45 4.44
N THR A 378 5.50 6.06 4.58
CA THR A 378 4.26 5.53 3.99
C THR A 378 3.20 6.62 3.79
N GLU A 379 2.10 6.24 3.14
CA GLU A 379 0.92 7.05 2.90
C GLU A 379 -0.26 6.57 3.78
N PRO A 380 -1.28 7.41 4.04
CA PRO A 380 -2.36 7.06 4.97
C PRO A 380 -3.21 5.85 4.55
N ASP A 381 -3.14 5.41 3.29
CA ASP A 381 -3.92 4.33 2.70
C ASP A 381 -3.08 3.11 2.24
N LEU A 382 -1.84 3.03 2.72
CA LEU A 382 -0.93 1.90 2.50
C LEU A 382 -0.84 1.07 3.79
N ILE A 383 -1.59 -0.03 3.84
CA ILE A 383 -1.69 -0.88 5.02
C ILE A 383 -0.62 -1.96 4.93
N LEU A 384 0.32 -1.93 5.87
CA LEU A 384 1.46 -2.84 5.91
C LEU A 384 1.03 -4.26 6.25
N GLN A 385 1.38 -5.20 5.38
CA GLN A 385 1.24 -6.64 5.57
C GLN A 385 2.64 -7.24 5.69
N THR A 386 2.97 -7.73 6.88
CA THR A 386 4.27 -8.31 7.21
C THR A 386 4.05 -9.47 8.16
N ARG A 387 4.58 -10.65 7.83
CA ARG A 387 4.51 -11.79 8.76
C ARG A 387 5.37 -11.55 9.98
N ALA A 388 4.88 -11.96 11.15
CA ALA A 388 5.67 -11.91 12.38
C ALA A 388 6.95 -12.73 12.27
N THR A 389 6.90 -13.88 11.57
CA THR A 389 8.05 -14.77 11.36
C THR A 389 9.15 -14.17 10.49
N SER A 390 8.85 -13.13 9.72
CA SER A 390 9.79 -12.52 8.76
C SER A 390 10.51 -11.30 9.35
N LEU A 391 10.05 -10.80 10.51
CA LEU A 391 10.65 -9.67 11.23
C LEU A 391 12.13 -9.86 11.57
N PRO A 392 12.62 -11.03 12.00
CA PRO A 392 14.05 -11.24 12.25
C PRO A 392 14.93 -11.02 11.01
N ALA A 393 14.51 -11.53 9.86
CA ALA A 393 15.22 -11.35 8.59
C ALA A 393 15.15 -9.89 8.10
N ILE A 394 13.98 -9.25 8.22
CA ILE A 394 13.82 -7.81 7.93
C ILE A 394 14.80 -6.98 8.78
N HIS A 395 14.85 -7.24 10.10
CA HIS A 395 15.76 -6.54 11.00
C HIS A 395 17.24 -6.79 10.64
N LYS A 396 17.62 -8.03 10.32
CA LYS A 396 18.99 -8.39 9.90
C LYS A 396 19.40 -7.69 8.60
N ALA A 397 18.49 -7.60 7.62
CA ALA A 397 18.74 -6.85 6.39
C ALA A 397 18.97 -5.35 6.67
N LEU A 398 18.20 -4.76 7.58
CA LEU A 398 18.39 -3.34 7.97
C LEU A 398 19.72 -3.10 8.69
N GLU A 399 20.13 -3.98 9.60
CA GLU A 399 21.43 -3.90 10.28
C GLU A 399 22.61 -3.99 9.29
N ARG A 400 22.40 -4.61 8.12
CA ARG A 400 23.37 -4.66 7.01
C ARG A 400 23.35 -3.44 6.09
N GLY A 401 22.58 -2.40 6.43
CA GLY A 401 22.49 -1.20 5.60
C GLY A 401 21.52 -1.31 4.42
N ARG A 402 20.68 -2.36 4.36
CA ARG A 402 19.74 -2.55 3.24
C ARG A 402 18.55 -1.60 3.34
N VAL A 403 18.01 -1.23 2.18
CA VAL A 403 16.76 -0.49 2.04
C VAL A 403 15.68 -1.48 1.62
N LEU A 404 14.61 -1.60 2.38
CA LEU A 404 13.54 -2.54 2.09
C LEU A 404 12.36 -1.81 1.46
N MET A 405 11.96 -2.25 0.27
CA MET A 405 10.74 -1.79 -0.39
C MET A 405 9.68 -2.88 -0.22
N PRO A 406 8.46 -2.56 0.24
CA PRO A 406 7.38 -3.55 0.25
C PRO A 406 6.88 -3.80 -1.17
N HIS A 407 6.32 -4.98 -1.41
CA HIS A 407 5.45 -5.21 -2.57
C HIS A 407 4.17 -4.40 -2.44
N ARG A 408 3.58 -3.97 -3.55
CA ARG A 408 2.33 -3.19 -3.54
C ARG A 408 1.19 -4.02 -4.12
N LEU A 409 0.33 -4.53 -3.25
CA LEU A 409 -0.91 -5.19 -3.63
C LEU A 409 -1.94 -4.13 -4.05
N GLN A 410 -2.64 -4.38 -5.17
CA GLN A 410 -3.66 -3.47 -5.68
C GLN A 410 -5.06 -4.08 -5.50
N PRO A 411 -5.78 -3.69 -4.44
CA PRO A 411 -7.21 -3.91 -4.30
C PRO A 411 -8.01 -3.53 -5.55
N LEU A 412 -8.96 -4.38 -5.93
CA LEU A 412 -9.86 -4.21 -7.05
C LEU A 412 -11.29 -4.01 -6.56
N THR A 413 -12.04 -3.17 -7.27
CA THR A 413 -13.47 -3.02 -7.02
C THR A 413 -14.18 -4.26 -7.56
N HIS A 414 -14.53 -5.21 -6.68
CA HIS A 414 -15.07 -6.50 -7.08
C HIS A 414 -16.48 -6.72 -6.51
N GLU A 415 -17.38 -7.35 -7.25
CA GLU A 415 -18.80 -7.52 -6.87
C GLU A 415 -18.98 -8.13 -5.47
N TYR A 416 -18.17 -9.13 -5.11
CA TYR A 416 -18.23 -9.76 -3.77
C TYR A 416 -17.95 -8.79 -2.61
N ASP A 417 -17.24 -7.68 -2.86
CA ASP A 417 -16.96 -6.66 -1.85
C ASP A 417 -18.02 -5.53 -1.87
N LEU A 418 -19.07 -5.67 -2.69
CA LEU A 418 -20.10 -4.66 -2.92
C LEU A 418 -21.50 -5.17 -2.60
N ILE A 419 -21.57 -6.17 -1.72
CA ILE A 419 -22.81 -6.73 -1.16
C ILE A 419 -22.83 -6.44 0.35
N GLY A 420 -23.86 -5.70 0.77
CA GLY A 420 -24.12 -5.35 2.17
C GLY A 420 -24.59 -6.54 3.00
N PRO A 421 -24.56 -6.43 4.35
CA PRO A 421 -25.03 -7.51 5.24
C PRO A 421 -26.49 -7.93 5.02
N ASP A 422 -27.31 -7.00 4.52
CA ASP A 422 -28.72 -7.15 4.18
C ASP A 422 -28.96 -7.59 2.72
N GLN A 423 -27.91 -8.03 2.02
CA GLN A 423 -27.91 -8.34 0.58
C GLN A 423 -28.15 -7.14 -0.34
N THR A 424 -28.16 -5.91 0.20
CA THR A 424 -28.22 -4.71 -0.64
C THR A 424 -26.95 -4.62 -1.48
N LYS A 425 -27.11 -4.55 -2.80
CA LYS A 425 -26.00 -4.39 -3.75
C LYS A 425 -25.65 -2.92 -3.95
N TYR A 426 -24.39 -2.64 -4.24
CA TYR A 426 -23.97 -1.34 -4.75
C TYR A 426 -24.70 -0.99 -6.06
N THR A 427 -25.15 0.26 -6.20
CA THR A 427 -26.08 0.66 -7.28
C THR A 427 -25.40 0.94 -8.63
N VAL A 428 -24.08 1.00 -8.69
CA VAL A 428 -23.34 1.33 -9.93
C VAL A 428 -22.70 0.08 -10.51
N THR A 429 -23.17 -0.32 -11.70
CA THR A 429 -22.74 -1.55 -12.38
C THR A 429 -21.40 -1.43 -13.09
N ASP A 430 -20.98 -0.22 -13.47
CA ASP A 430 -19.87 -0.03 -14.42
C ASP A 430 -18.51 0.23 -13.73
N ASN A 431 -18.47 0.26 -12.39
CA ASN A 431 -17.28 0.63 -11.62
C ASN A 431 -16.70 -0.54 -10.81
N HIS A 432 -17.08 -1.78 -11.13
CA HIS A 432 -16.59 -2.97 -10.46
C HIS A 432 -16.51 -4.18 -11.40
N ILE A 433 -15.62 -5.12 -11.09
CA ILE A 433 -15.50 -6.40 -11.76
C ILE A 433 -16.61 -7.33 -11.25
N PRO A 434 -17.44 -7.89 -12.13
CA PRO A 434 -18.50 -8.81 -11.74
C PRO A 434 -17.94 -10.18 -11.36
N ALA A 435 -18.62 -10.87 -10.45
CA ALA A 435 -18.23 -12.19 -9.98
C ALA A 435 -18.70 -13.30 -10.94
N VAL A 436 -18.23 -13.25 -12.19
CA VAL A 436 -18.61 -14.17 -13.27
C VAL A 436 -17.38 -14.76 -13.97
N GLY A 437 -17.56 -15.90 -14.65
CA GLY A 437 -16.48 -16.53 -15.41
C GLY A 437 -15.25 -16.80 -14.55
N LYS A 438 -14.06 -16.39 -15.01
CA LYS A 438 -12.80 -16.48 -14.26
C LYS A 438 -12.67 -15.49 -13.09
N PHE A 439 -13.46 -14.42 -13.05
CA PHE A 439 -13.40 -13.43 -11.96
C PHE A 439 -14.10 -13.89 -10.69
N LYS A 440 -14.95 -14.92 -10.77
CA LYS A 440 -15.52 -15.56 -9.57
C LYS A 440 -14.46 -16.26 -8.71
N ASP A 441 -13.31 -16.62 -9.31
CA ASP A 441 -12.26 -17.41 -8.69
C ASP A 441 -11.38 -16.49 -7.81
N VAL A 442 -11.73 -16.43 -6.52
CA VAL A 442 -11.01 -15.67 -5.50
C VAL A 442 -10.41 -16.64 -4.49
N MET A 443 -9.11 -16.54 -4.28
CA MET A 443 -8.38 -17.31 -3.28
C MET A 443 -8.27 -16.50 -1.99
N ASP A 444 -9.00 -16.92 -0.96
CA ASP A 444 -8.83 -16.37 0.40
C ASP A 444 -7.52 -16.92 0.99
N LEU A 445 -6.62 -16.05 1.42
CA LEU A 445 -5.28 -16.37 1.92
C LEU A 445 -5.10 -15.82 3.33
N ASP A 446 -4.42 -16.60 4.17
CA ASP A 446 -3.88 -16.12 5.44
C ASP A 446 -2.47 -15.59 5.22
N GLY A 447 -2.28 -14.28 5.36
CA GLY A 447 -0.97 -13.64 5.17
C GLY A 447 0.13 -14.19 6.08
N GLU A 448 -0.19 -14.74 7.25
CA GLU A 448 0.80 -15.31 8.18
C GLU A 448 1.28 -16.71 7.77
N VAL A 449 0.47 -17.45 7.01
CA VAL A 449 0.72 -18.87 6.73
C VAL A 449 0.88 -19.13 5.23
N ASP A 450 -0.07 -18.67 4.42
CA ASP A 450 -0.07 -18.85 2.97
C ASP A 450 0.93 -17.94 2.29
N MET A 451 1.24 -18.14 1.00
CA MET A 451 2.32 -17.42 0.30
C MET A 451 1.91 -16.85 -1.05
N CYS A 452 2.63 -15.83 -1.51
CA CYS A 452 2.56 -15.37 -2.90
C CYS A 452 3.97 -15.24 -3.47
N CYS A 453 4.44 -16.29 -4.12
CA CYS A 453 5.82 -16.36 -4.61
C CYS A 453 5.99 -15.51 -5.87
N ASP A 454 7.08 -14.75 -5.92
CA ASP A 454 7.37 -13.86 -7.03
C ASP A 454 7.50 -14.60 -8.37
N GLY A 455 6.73 -14.18 -9.37
CA GLY A 455 6.77 -14.72 -10.73
C GLY A 455 7.96 -14.27 -11.56
N GLY A 456 8.87 -13.49 -10.98
CA GLY A 456 10.04 -12.89 -11.62
C GLY A 456 9.67 -12.00 -12.81
N LYS A 457 10.33 -12.22 -13.95
CA LYS A 457 10.16 -11.38 -15.15
C LYS A 457 8.97 -11.78 -16.04
N GLN A 458 8.06 -12.60 -15.51
CA GLN A 458 6.91 -13.05 -16.27
C GLN A 458 5.82 -11.97 -16.31
N HIS A 459 6.06 -10.96 -17.15
CA HIS A 459 5.09 -9.91 -17.45
C HIS A 459 4.21 -10.34 -18.61
N PRO A 460 2.89 -10.14 -18.54
CA PRO A 460 2.05 -10.32 -19.70
C PRO A 460 2.46 -9.32 -20.79
N LYS A 461 2.66 -9.80 -22.03
CA LYS A 461 2.85 -8.92 -23.18
C LYS A 461 1.49 -8.60 -23.77
N TRP A 462 1.09 -7.34 -23.73
CA TRP A 462 -0.15 -6.87 -24.35
C TRP A 462 0.15 -6.27 -25.71
N ASP A 463 -0.40 -6.84 -26.80
CA ASP A 463 -0.47 -6.10 -28.06
C ASP A 463 -1.68 -5.16 -27.98
N GLY A 464 -1.49 -3.89 -28.35
CA GLY A 464 -2.58 -2.93 -28.44
C GLY A 464 -3.68 -3.35 -29.42
N LYS A 465 -3.36 -4.24 -30.37
CA LYS A 465 -4.33 -4.88 -31.27
C LYS A 465 -5.21 -5.91 -30.58
N ASP A 466 -4.78 -6.43 -29.45
CA ASP A 466 -5.57 -7.42 -28.74
C ASP A 466 -6.79 -6.74 -28.06
N ASP A 467 -6.76 -5.41 -27.87
CA ASP A 467 -7.90 -4.67 -27.32
C ASP A 467 -9.02 -4.65 -28.39
N PRO A 468 -10.27 -4.99 -28.03
CA PRO A 468 -11.38 -5.16 -28.98
C PRO A 468 -11.74 -3.87 -29.74
N THR A 469 -11.21 -2.74 -29.30
CA THR A 469 -11.34 -1.45 -29.95
C THR A 469 -9.96 -0.84 -30.12
N GLU A 470 -9.77 0.02 -31.12
CA GLU A 470 -8.60 0.91 -31.22
C GLU A 470 -8.51 1.91 -30.05
N THR A 471 -9.33 1.75 -28.99
CA THR A 471 -9.29 2.59 -27.80
C THR A 471 -8.08 2.19 -26.97
N PRO A 472 -7.03 3.02 -26.93
CA PRO A 472 -5.86 2.71 -26.14
C PRO A 472 -6.26 2.74 -24.66
N CYS A 473 -5.77 1.77 -23.90
CA CYS A 473 -5.84 1.87 -22.45
C CYS A 473 -4.90 3.01 -22.00
N HIS A 474 -5.48 4.18 -21.71
CA HIS A 474 -4.75 5.38 -21.28
C HIS A 474 -4.51 5.43 -19.76
N THR A 475 -4.90 4.38 -19.03
CA THR A 475 -4.77 4.27 -17.58
C THR A 475 -3.83 3.14 -17.19
N TRP A 476 -3.80 2.77 -15.90
CA TRP A 476 -3.13 1.56 -15.44
C TRP A 476 -3.64 0.32 -16.18
N TRP A 477 -2.76 -0.65 -16.42
CA TRP A 477 -3.07 -1.85 -17.18
C TRP A 477 -4.23 -2.66 -16.54
N PHE A 478 -4.34 -2.67 -15.22
CA PHE A 478 -5.41 -3.36 -14.49
C PHE A 478 -6.73 -2.58 -14.50
N ASP A 479 -6.69 -1.31 -14.89
CA ASP A 479 -7.84 -0.40 -14.94
C ASP A 479 -8.53 -0.35 -16.32
N CYS A 480 -7.95 -0.97 -17.35
CA CYS A 480 -8.48 -0.88 -18.73
C CYS A 480 -9.96 -1.27 -18.80
N GLY A 481 -10.31 -2.32 -18.02
CA GLY A 481 -11.64 -2.73 -17.56
C GLY A 481 -12.75 -1.69 -17.54
N TYR A 482 -12.43 -0.56 -16.92
CA TYR A 482 -13.40 0.41 -16.40
C TYR A 482 -13.63 1.60 -17.33
N THR A 483 -13.06 1.60 -18.54
CA THR A 483 -13.21 2.74 -19.44
C THR A 483 -14.67 2.86 -19.93
N SER A 484 -15.21 4.08 -19.84
CA SER A 484 -16.55 4.37 -20.36
C SER A 484 -16.67 4.16 -21.87
N ALA A 485 -15.53 4.14 -22.59
CA ALA A 485 -15.49 3.87 -24.02
C ALA A 485 -16.01 2.47 -24.39
N TRP A 486 -16.01 1.52 -23.44
CA TRP A 486 -16.52 0.17 -23.66
C TRP A 486 -18.02 0.03 -23.39
N LYS A 487 -18.65 1.07 -22.84
CA LYS A 487 -20.06 1.07 -22.49
C LYS A 487 -20.92 1.01 -23.76
N GLY A 488 -21.89 0.09 -23.77
CA GLY A 488 -22.82 -0.09 -24.90
C GLY A 488 -22.27 -0.87 -26.09
N LEU A 489 -21.01 -1.33 -26.04
CA LEU A 489 -20.41 -2.10 -27.13
C LEU A 489 -20.80 -3.60 -27.12
N GLY A 490 -21.57 -4.06 -26.14
CA GLY A 490 -21.97 -5.46 -26.02
C GLY A 490 -20.83 -6.44 -25.72
N LEU A 491 -19.66 -5.93 -25.29
CA LEU A 491 -18.50 -6.74 -24.93
C LEU A 491 -18.76 -7.50 -23.63
N SER A 492 -18.30 -8.76 -23.55
CA SER A 492 -18.31 -9.52 -22.31
C SER A 492 -17.33 -8.96 -21.28
N GLU A 493 -17.56 -9.27 -20.02
CA GLU A 493 -16.72 -8.80 -18.90
C GLU A 493 -15.31 -9.38 -18.97
N GLU A 494 -15.15 -10.62 -19.45
CA GLU A 494 -13.84 -11.22 -19.72
C GLU A 494 -13.08 -10.48 -20.82
N VAL A 495 -13.77 -9.99 -21.85
CA VAL A 495 -13.15 -9.20 -22.91
C VAL A 495 -12.77 -7.81 -22.40
N LYS A 496 -13.61 -7.18 -21.59
CA LYS A 496 -13.26 -5.91 -20.95
C LYS A 496 -12.04 -6.09 -20.04
N HIS A 497 -12.15 -6.96 -19.04
CA HIS A 497 -11.14 -7.13 -18.01
C HIS A 497 -10.05 -8.15 -18.37
N ARG A 498 -9.83 -8.42 -19.66
CA ARG A 498 -8.92 -9.47 -20.16
C ARG A 498 -7.52 -9.41 -19.55
N ARG A 499 -7.01 -8.21 -19.28
CA ARG A 499 -5.67 -8.02 -18.69
C ARG A 499 -5.56 -8.56 -17.27
N LEU A 500 -6.69 -8.65 -16.55
CA LEU A 500 -6.76 -9.24 -15.21
C LEU A 500 -6.79 -10.77 -15.24
N LEU A 501 -7.19 -11.40 -16.35
CA LEU A 501 -7.27 -12.87 -16.45
C LEU A 501 -5.91 -13.53 -16.20
N TYR A 502 -4.82 -12.88 -16.64
CA TYR A 502 -3.46 -13.35 -16.36
C TYR A 502 -3.13 -13.41 -14.86
N TYR A 503 -3.86 -12.68 -14.02
CA TYR A 503 -3.65 -12.60 -12.57
C TYR A 503 -4.73 -13.36 -11.78
N THR A 504 -5.54 -14.18 -12.46
CA THR A 504 -6.48 -15.09 -11.79
C THR A 504 -5.77 -16.37 -11.30
N PRO A 505 -6.23 -16.98 -10.18
CA PRO A 505 -7.29 -16.49 -9.29
C PRO A 505 -6.90 -15.18 -8.60
N LEU A 506 -7.88 -14.30 -8.38
CA LEU A 506 -7.69 -13.10 -7.57
C LEU A 506 -7.41 -13.50 -6.12
N LEU A 507 -6.89 -12.60 -5.30
CA LEU A 507 -6.58 -12.92 -3.89
C LEU A 507 -7.37 -12.06 -2.93
N ARG A 508 -7.66 -12.60 -1.74
CA ARG A 508 -8.15 -11.84 -0.59
C ARG A 508 -7.32 -12.20 0.64
N LEU A 509 -6.82 -11.20 1.37
CA LEU A 509 -6.07 -11.43 2.59
C LEU A 509 -7.00 -11.39 3.81
N ASN A 510 -7.22 -12.53 4.45
CA ASN A 510 -8.08 -12.66 5.63
C ASN A 510 -7.54 -11.88 6.84
N GLN A 511 -6.21 -11.81 6.95
CA GLN A 511 -5.52 -11.07 8.01
C GLN A 511 -5.25 -9.60 7.65
N GLY A 512 -5.49 -9.25 6.38
CA GLY A 512 -5.31 -7.92 5.79
C GLY A 512 -6.60 -7.11 5.75
N THR A 513 -6.78 -6.28 4.72
CA THR A 513 -8.02 -5.48 4.55
C THR A 513 -9.25 -6.30 4.22
N ASN A 514 -9.09 -7.58 3.89
CA ASN A 514 -10.16 -8.47 3.48
C ASN A 514 -10.91 -7.96 2.23
N ILE A 515 -10.20 -7.21 1.37
CA ILE A 515 -10.67 -6.72 0.07
C ILE A 515 -9.95 -7.52 -1.02
N ILE A 516 -10.68 -7.85 -2.09
CA ILE A 516 -10.13 -8.58 -3.23
C ILE A 516 -9.08 -7.72 -3.91
N SER A 517 -7.93 -8.32 -4.21
CA SER A 517 -6.79 -7.69 -4.87
C SER A 517 -6.31 -8.54 -6.05
N ILE A 518 -5.61 -7.90 -6.99
CA ILE A 518 -4.84 -8.65 -8.00
C ILE A 518 -3.68 -9.40 -7.34
N ALA A 519 -3.35 -10.57 -7.88
CA ALA A 519 -2.09 -11.25 -7.61
C ALA A 519 -0.92 -10.62 -8.40
N GLY A 520 -0.82 -9.29 -8.37
CA GLY A 520 0.17 -8.54 -9.14
C GLY A 520 0.38 -7.11 -8.65
N SER A 521 1.39 -6.45 -9.20
CA SER A 521 1.74 -5.08 -8.86
C SER A 521 1.30 -4.09 -9.92
N GLU A 522 1.42 -2.79 -9.65
CA GLU A 522 1.13 -1.76 -10.65
C GLU A 522 2.03 -1.83 -11.89
N HIS A 523 3.19 -2.49 -11.76
CA HIS A 523 4.17 -2.70 -12.83
C HIS A 523 4.09 -4.08 -13.47
N GLU A 524 2.92 -4.73 -13.40
CA GLU A 524 2.64 -6.00 -14.09
C GLU A 524 3.50 -7.18 -13.60
N ARG A 525 4.18 -7.03 -12.46
CA ARG A 525 4.87 -8.16 -11.83
C ARG A 525 3.81 -9.04 -11.19
N LYS A 526 3.86 -10.33 -11.48
CA LYS A 526 2.91 -11.31 -10.94
C LYS A 526 3.47 -11.97 -9.68
N CYS A 527 2.61 -12.27 -8.72
CA CYS A 527 2.88 -13.27 -7.70
C CYS A 527 1.97 -14.49 -7.90
N TRP A 528 2.43 -15.63 -7.44
CA TRP A 528 1.71 -16.90 -7.54
C TRP A 528 1.12 -17.25 -6.18
N PRO A 529 -0.16 -16.91 -5.93
CA PRO A 529 -0.79 -17.17 -4.64
C PRO A 529 -0.97 -18.67 -4.45
N ARG A 530 -0.58 -19.17 -3.28
CA ARG A 530 -0.70 -20.60 -2.93
C ARG A 530 -1.00 -20.78 -1.46
N LYS A 531 -1.89 -21.72 -1.18
CA LYS A 531 -2.05 -22.28 0.17
C LYS A 531 -0.80 -23.04 0.57
N ARG A 532 -0.32 -22.80 1.78
CA ARG A 532 0.85 -23.50 2.32
C ARG A 532 0.47 -24.92 2.74
N LYS A 533 1.28 -25.92 2.39
CA LYS A 533 1.07 -27.32 2.77
C LYS A 533 1.72 -27.63 4.12
N THR A 534 2.92 -27.09 4.36
CA THR A 534 3.67 -27.29 5.60
C THR A 534 4.21 -25.98 6.16
N PRO A 535 4.39 -25.84 7.49
CA PRO A 535 5.02 -24.67 8.11
C PRO A 535 6.47 -24.40 7.69
N ASP A 536 7.06 -25.24 6.83
CA ASP A 536 8.41 -25.08 6.30
C ASP A 536 8.43 -24.70 4.82
N ASP A 537 7.28 -24.68 4.11
CA ASP A 537 7.28 -24.32 2.69
C ASP A 537 7.71 -22.86 2.51
N VAL A 538 8.68 -22.60 1.64
CA VAL A 538 9.17 -21.24 1.36
C VAL A 538 9.18 -20.98 -0.14
N CYS A 539 9.09 -19.70 -0.53
CA CYS A 539 9.28 -19.32 -1.92
C CYS A 539 10.76 -19.48 -2.30
N GLN A 540 10.98 -20.35 -3.28
CA GLN A 540 12.23 -20.63 -3.99
C GLN A 540 12.90 -19.33 -4.42
N ARG A 541 14.24 -19.29 -4.44
CA ARG A 541 14.92 -18.33 -5.31
C ARG A 541 14.50 -18.60 -6.76
N PRO A 542 14.37 -17.55 -7.59
CA PRO A 542 14.17 -17.78 -9.01
C PRO A 542 15.32 -18.60 -9.59
N SER A 543 15.01 -19.68 -10.31
CA SER A 543 15.98 -20.38 -11.14
C SER A 543 16.47 -19.47 -12.27
N PRO A 544 17.50 -19.83 -13.05
CA PRO A 544 17.91 -19.06 -14.24
C PRO A 544 16.78 -18.78 -15.24
N SER A 545 15.70 -19.57 -15.22
CA SER A 545 14.46 -19.32 -15.97
C SER A 545 13.65 -18.11 -15.46
N GLY A 546 14.07 -17.50 -14.35
CA GLY A 546 13.48 -16.29 -13.78
C GLY A 546 12.18 -16.51 -13.02
N ARG A 547 11.83 -17.73 -12.58
CA ARG A 547 10.60 -18.01 -11.82
C ARG A 547 10.89 -18.54 -10.42
N SER A 548 10.16 -18.04 -9.41
CA SER A 548 10.16 -18.61 -8.05
C SER A 548 9.03 -19.62 -7.88
N PHE A 549 9.27 -20.69 -7.13
CA PHE A 549 8.28 -21.71 -6.81
C PHE A 549 8.22 -21.98 -5.32
N ALA A 550 7.05 -22.33 -4.79
CA ALA A 550 6.94 -22.85 -3.43
C ALA A 550 7.58 -24.24 -3.36
N ILE A 551 8.54 -24.46 -2.46
CA ILE A 551 9.12 -25.79 -2.22
C ILE A 551 9.15 -26.06 -0.71
N SER A 552 8.92 -27.31 -0.32
CA SER A 552 9.05 -27.73 1.07
C SER A 552 10.53 -27.83 1.43
N GLU A 553 10.95 -27.36 2.62
CA GLU A 553 12.34 -27.57 3.07
C GLU A 553 12.70 -29.06 3.19
N GLN A 554 11.72 -29.96 3.33
CA GLN A 554 11.94 -31.42 3.34
C GLN A 554 12.46 -31.93 2.00
N ASP A 555 11.91 -31.42 0.89
CA ASP A 555 12.32 -31.81 -0.46
C ASP A 555 13.76 -31.37 -0.75
N ARG A 556 14.21 -30.30 -0.10
CA ARG A 556 15.55 -29.71 -0.29
C ARG A 556 16.68 -30.49 0.38
N LYS A 557 16.38 -31.42 1.30
CA LYS A 557 17.41 -32.29 1.93
C LYS A 557 17.72 -33.53 1.09
N ILE A 558 17.00 -33.75 -0.01
CA ILE A 558 17.11 -34.93 -0.87
C ILE A 558 17.93 -34.63 -2.14
N GLU A 559 18.08 -33.35 -2.51
CA GLU A 559 19.04 -32.85 -3.52
C GLU A 559 20.39 -32.49 -2.90
#